data_AF-A0A2W6BJZ5-F1
#
_entry.id   AF-A0A2W6BJZ5-F1
#
_cell.length_a   1.000
_cell.length_b   1.000
_cell.length_c   1.000
_cell.angle_alpha   90.00
_cell.angle_beta   90.00
_cell.angle_gamma   90.00
#
_symmetry.space_group_name_H-M   'P 1'
#
loop_
_entity.id
_entity.type
_entity.pdbx_description
1 polymer ?
#
loop_
_entity_poly.entity_id
_entity_poly.type
_entity_poly.pdbx_seq_one_letter_code
_entity_poly.pdbx_strand_id
1 'polypeptide(L)'
;MAAPKAYHAITIHPGEPGGVTARDLVDHELRQSHVTCPLCGQAVAIPKEIDREVRKIAAGPQGGSTHLLLSIHHPPGIPMNLPADARPITDPAKLAKAEQRAKLVKGK
;
A
#
# COMPACT_ATOMS: atom_id res chain seq x y z
N MET A 1 0.37 -19.76 -26.36
CA MET A 1 0.61 -19.49 -24.92
C MET A 1 -0.16 -18.24 -24.56
N ALA A 2 -1.14 -18.33 -23.66
CA ALA A 2 -1.90 -17.15 -23.24
C ALA A 2 -0.96 -16.23 -22.45
N ALA A 3 -0.86 -14.96 -22.82
CA ALA A 3 -0.14 -13.98 -22.03
C ALA A 3 -0.71 -13.99 -20.59
N PRO A 4 0.12 -13.98 -19.54
CA PRO A 4 -0.37 -13.91 -18.18
C PRO A 4 -1.25 -12.66 -18.07
N LYS A 5 -2.51 -12.84 -17.68
CA LYS A 5 -3.38 -11.71 -17.38
C LYS A 5 -2.70 -10.90 -16.28
N ALA A 6 -2.46 -9.62 -16.50
CA ALA A 6 -1.94 -8.72 -15.48
C ALA A 6 -2.92 -8.69 -14.30
N TYR A 7 -2.51 -9.15 -13.13
CA TYR A 7 -3.31 -9.10 -11.90
C TYR A 7 -2.51 -8.49 -10.76
N HIS A 8 -3.19 -7.79 -9.86
CA HIS A 8 -2.60 -7.30 -8.62
C HIS A 8 -2.31 -8.47 -7.69
N ALA A 9 -1.08 -8.57 -7.20
CA ALA A 9 -0.71 -9.56 -6.19
C ALA A 9 -0.56 -8.88 -4.82
N ILE A 10 -0.91 -9.58 -3.76
CA ILE A 10 -0.71 -9.11 -2.39
C ILE A 10 0.24 -10.06 -1.69
N THR A 11 1.25 -9.50 -1.05
CA THR A 11 2.22 -10.22 -0.22
C THR A 11 2.25 -9.62 1.18
N ILE A 12 2.66 -10.43 2.17
CA ILE A 12 2.91 -9.93 3.52
C ILE A 12 4.41 -9.89 3.80
N HIS A 13 4.83 -8.86 4.51
CA HIS A 13 6.21 -8.67 4.94
C HIS A 13 6.26 -8.34 6.43
N PRO A 14 7.41 -8.57 7.09
CA PRO A 14 7.67 -8.01 8.40
C PRO A 14 7.53 -6.48 8.34
N GLY A 15 6.72 -5.93 9.24
CA GLY A 15 6.56 -4.48 9.40
C GLY A 15 7.62 -3.89 10.33
N GLU A 16 7.74 -2.57 10.30
CA GLU A 16 8.62 -1.84 11.21
C GLU A 16 7.98 -1.69 12.61
N PRO A 17 8.80 -1.55 13.67
CA PRO A 17 8.32 -1.22 15.01
C PRO A 17 7.52 0.10 14.99
N GLY A 18 6.27 0.07 15.43
CA GLY A 18 5.36 1.23 15.35
C GLY A 18 4.41 1.22 14.14
N GLY A 19 4.49 0.19 13.27
CA GLY A 19 3.49 -0.10 12.25
C GLY A 19 2.22 -0.75 12.79
N VAL A 20 1.44 -1.40 11.92
CA VAL A 20 0.22 -2.11 12.31
C VAL A 20 0.57 -3.52 12.80
N THR A 21 0.00 -3.93 13.94
CA THR A 21 0.23 -5.28 14.48
C THR A 21 -0.57 -6.33 13.70
N ALA A 22 -0.15 -7.59 13.75
CA ALA A 22 -0.88 -8.68 13.11
C ALA A 22 -2.33 -8.78 13.62
N ARG A 23 -2.58 -8.51 14.90
CA ARG A 23 -3.93 -8.42 15.47
C ARG A 23 -4.75 -7.29 14.88
N ASP A 24 -4.22 -6.07 14.83
CA ASP A 24 -4.94 -4.91 14.30
C ASP A 24 -5.25 -5.09 12.80
N LEU A 25 -4.34 -5.72 12.04
CA LEU A 25 -4.57 -6.09 10.65
C LEU A 25 -5.78 -7.02 10.46
N VAL A 26 -5.99 -7.97 11.38
CA VAL A 26 -7.16 -8.87 11.35
C VAL A 26 -8.45 -8.11 11.64
N ASP A 27 -8.43 -7.21 12.63
CA ASP A 27 -9.61 -6.47 13.07
C ASP A 27 -10.06 -5.39 12.09
N HIS A 28 -9.13 -4.76 11.36
CA HIS A 28 -9.43 -3.64 10.47
C HIS A 28 -9.41 -4.03 8.98
N GLU A 29 -8.25 -4.42 8.45
CA GLU A 29 -8.04 -4.61 7.01
C GLU A 29 -8.64 -5.93 6.50
N LEU A 30 -8.35 -7.05 7.19
CA LEU A 30 -8.82 -8.37 6.76
C LEU A 30 -10.34 -8.54 6.93
N ARG A 31 -11.02 -7.65 7.66
CA ARG A 31 -12.49 -7.60 7.67
C ARG A 31 -13.08 -7.27 6.30
N GLN A 32 -12.40 -6.44 5.51
CA GLN A 32 -12.95 -5.95 4.24
C GLN A 32 -12.78 -6.93 3.07
N SER A 33 -12.02 -8.01 3.25
CA SER A 33 -11.66 -9.02 2.23
C SER A 33 -10.98 -8.47 0.96
N HIS A 34 -10.83 -7.15 0.86
CA HIS A 34 -10.25 -6.42 -0.26
C HIS A 34 -9.49 -5.22 0.29
N VAL A 35 -8.42 -4.84 -0.40
CA VAL A 35 -7.66 -3.60 -0.17
C VAL A 35 -7.61 -2.78 -1.44
N THR A 36 -7.63 -1.46 -1.33
CA THR A 36 -7.57 -0.59 -2.51
C THR A 36 -6.13 -0.42 -2.96
N CYS A 37 -5.83 -0.71 -4.23
CA CYS A 37 -4.51 -0.43 -4.78
C CYS A 37 -4.31 1.09 -4.85
N PRO A 38 -3.28 1.66 -4.19
CA PRO A 38 -3.07 3.10 -4.16
C PRO A 38 -2.66 3.68 -5.54
N LEU A 39 -2.19 2.82 -6.45
CA LEU A 39 -1.72 3.25 -7.78
C LEU A 39 -2.83 3.34 -8.82
N CYS A 40 -3.83 2.47 -8.80
CA CYS A 40 -4.91 2.45 -9.80
C CYS A 40 -6.31 2.59 -9.21
N GLY A 41 -6.45 2.59 -7.88
CA GLY A 41 -7.73 2.69 -7.19
C GLY A 41 -8.61 1.44 -7.28
N GLN A 42 -8.13 0.33 -7.86
CA GLN A 42 -8.90 -0.91 -7.91
C GLN A 42 -8.95 -1.60 -6.56
N ALA A 43 -10.11 -2.13 -6.20
CA ALA A 43 -10.25 -3.05 -5.07
C ALA A 43 -9.58 -4.39 -5.43
N VAL A 44 -8.52 -4.74 -4.71
CA VAL A 44 -7.76 -5.98 -4.86
C VAL A 44 -8.20 -6.94 -3.78
N ALA A 45 -8.72 -8.10 -4.17
CA ALA A 45 -9.11 -9.14 -3.22
C ALA A 45 -7.87 -9.67 -2.48
N ILE A 46 -7.99 -9.80 -1.16
CA ILE A 46 -6.94 -10.39 -0.33
C ILE A 46 -6.96 -11.90 -0.55
N PRO A 47 -5.85 -12.53 -0.99
CA PRO A 47 -5.81 -13.97 -1.16
C PRO A 47 -6.13 -14.69 0.16
N LYS A 48 -6.94 -15.75 0.09
CA LYS A 48 -7.30 -16.55 1.29
C LYS A 48 -6.09 -17.12 2.02
N GLU A 49 -5.00 -17.37 1.31
CA GLU A 49 -3.74 -17.83 1.88
C GLU A 49 -3.14 -16.77 2.81
N ILE A 50 -3.08 -15.52 2.36
CA ILE A 50 -2.62 -14.38 3.16
C ILE A 50 -3.51 -14.15 4.39
N ASP A 51 -4.84 -14.16 4.22
CA ASP A 51 -5.78 -14.01 5.35
C ASP A 51 -5.53 -15.09 6.42
N ARG A 52 -5.35 -16.35 6.02
CA ARG A 52 -5.06 -17.44 6.95
C ARG A 52 -3.72 -17.28 7.66
N GLU A 53 -2.68 -16.88 6.92
CA GLU A 53 -1.35 -16.70 7.48
C GLU A 53 -1.33 -15.58 8.53
N VAL A 54 -1.91 -14.42 8.22
CA VAL A 54 -1.98 -13.30 9.16
C VAL A 54 -2.82 -13.66 10.39
N ARG A 55 -3.96 -14.33 10.21
CA ARG A 55 -4.78 -14.81 11.35
C ARG A 55 -4.01 -15.79 12.24
N LYS A 56 -3.20 -16.68 11.65
CA LYS A 56 -2.36 -17.62 12.39
C LYS A 56 -1.31 -16.88 13.23
N ILE A 57 -0.67 -15.85 12.66
CA ILE A 57 0.29 -15.01 13.38
C ILE A 57 -0.41 -14.24 14.51
N ALA A 58 -1.56 -13.64 14.22
CA ALA A 58 -2.35 -12.85 15.18
C ALA A 58 -2.88 -13.69 16.37
N ALA A 59 -3.20 -14.97 16.14
CA ALA A 59 -3.63 -15.90 17.18
C ALA A 59 -2.45 -16.44 18.04
N GLY A 60 -1.21 -16.25 17.58
CA GLY A 60 -0.01 -16.63 18.33
C GLY A 60 0.29 -15.70 19.51
N PRO A 61 1.18 -16.10 20.43
CA PRO A 61 1.55 -15.31 21.60
C PRO A 61 2.20 -13.96 21.24
N GLN A 62 2.75 -13.84 20.04
CA GLN A 62 3.39 -12.64 19.53
C GLN A 62 2.46 -11.77 18.65
N GLY A 63 1.19 -12.13 18.46
CA GLY A 63 0.30 -11.46 17.51
C GLY A 63 0.07 -9.96 17.78
N GLY A 64 0.20 -9.51 19.04
CA GLY A 64 0.13 -8.08 19.41
C GLY A 64 1.46 -7.33 19.36
N SER A 65 2.57 -8.01 19.07
CA SER A 65 3.92 -7.42 18.98
C SER A 65 4.58 -7.63 17.62
N THR A 66 4.09 -8.57 16.82
CA THR A 66 4.50 -8.78 15.44
C THR A 66 3.83 -7.74 14.56
N HIS A 67 4.64 -6.87 13.97
CA HIS A 67 4.19 -5.88 13.01
C HIS A 67 4.23 -6.49 11.62
N LEU A 68 3.19 -6.28 10.84
CA LEU A 68 3.07 -6.83 9.48
C LEU A 68 2.69 -5.70 8.51
N LEU A 69 3.13 -5.86 7.27
CA LEU A 69 2.81 -4.94 6.18
C LEU A 69 2.19 -5.72 5.02
N LEU A 70 1.04 -5.25 4.52
CA LEU A 70 0.44 -5.72 3.27
C LEU A 70 1.00 -4.92 2.10
N SER A 71 1.73 -5.59 1.21
CA SER A 71 2.27 -4.99 -0.01
C SER A 71 1.44 -5.39 -1.22
N ILE A 72 0.96 -4.40 -1.98
CA ILE A 72 0.24 -4.62 -3.23
C ILE A 72 1.21 -4.45 -4.39
N HIS A 73 1.48 -5.53 -5.11
CA HIS A 73 2.20 -5.51 -6.38
C HIS A 73 1.26 -5.13 -7.52
N HIS A 74 1.47 -3.93 -8.07
CA HIS A 74 0.74 -3.47 -9.24
C HIS A 74 1.36 -4.02 -10.53
N PRO A 75 0.59 -4.72 -11.38
CA PRO A 75 1.16 -5.39 -12.53
C PRO A 75 1.50 -4.39 -13.66
N PRO A 76 2.51 -4.71 -14.49
CA PRO A 76 2.79 -3.93 -15.68
C PRO A 76 1.63 -4.02 -16.67
N GLY A 77 1.22 -2.87 -17.24
CA GLY A 77 0.15 -2.80 -18.25
C GLY A 77 -1.23 -2.39 -17.72
N ILE A 78 -1.41 -2.23 -16.41
CA ILE A 78 -2.58 -1.54 -15.85
C ILE A 78 -2.27 -0.03 -15.74
N PRO A 79 -3.19 0.88 -16.10
CA PRO A 79 -2.95 2.31 -15.98
C PRO A 79 -2.90 2.72 -14.51
N MET A 80 -1.81 3.41 -14.13
CA MET A 80 -1.70 4.03 -12.82
C MET A 80 -2.50 5.35 -12.82
N ASN A 81 -3.47 5.46 -11.93
CA ASN A 81 -4.16 6.69 -11.61
C ASN A 81 -3.42 7.42 -10.48
N LEU A 82 -2.20 7.87 -10.77
CA LEU A 82 -1.41 8.63 -9.82
C LEU A 82 -2.12 9.97 -9.51
N PRO A 83 -2.22 10.35 -8.21
CA PRO A 83 -2.72 11.67 -7.84
C PRO A 83 -1.88 12.75 -8.53
N ALA A 84 -2.50 13.89 -8.83
CA ALA A 84 -1.87 14.97 -9.60
C ALA A 84 -0.53 15.44 -8.99
N ASP A 85 -0.38 15.34 -7.67
CA ASP A 85 0.82 15.68 -6.91
C ASP A 85 1.99 14.69 -7.10
N ALA A 86 1.74 13.47 -7.56
CA ALA A 86 2.78 12.46 -7.82
C ALA A 86 3.35 12.55 -9.25
N ARG A 87 2.81 13.42 -10.11
CA ARG A 87 3.38 13.67 -11.44
C ARG A 87 4.63 14.54 -11.25
N PRO A 88 5.80 14.16 -11.81
CA PRO A 88 6.96 15.05 -11.78
C PRO A 88 6.57 16.37 -12.44
N ILE A 89 6.78 17.47 -11.73
CA ILE A 89 6.57 18.80 -12.27
C ILE A 89 7.67 19.00 -13.33
N THR A 90 7.34 18.74 -14.59
CA THR A 90 8.28 18.87 -15.71
C THR A 90 8.31 20.28 -16.29
N ASP A 91 7.38 21.13 -15.86
CA ASP A 91 7.30 22.52 -16.28
C ASP A 91 8.15 23.42 -15.37
N PRO A 92 9.16 24.13 -15.90
CA PRO A 92 10.10 24.91 -15.09
C PRO A 92 9.42 26.08 -14.34
N ALA A 93 8.34 26.66 -14.87
CA ALA A 93 7.59 27.71 -14.18
C ALA A 93 6.79 27.17 -13.00
N LYS A 94 6.22 25.95 -13.13
CA LYS A 94 5.56 25.26 -12.02
C LYS A 94 6.56 24.77 -10.97
N LEU A 95 7.77 24.36 -11.37
CA LEU A 95 8.83 23.94 -10.46
C LEU A 95 9.27 25.09 -9.54
N ALA A 96 9.54 26.27 -10.12
CA ALA A 96 9.91 27.47 -9.37
C ALA A 96 8.83 27.88 -8.34
N LYS A 97 7.55 27.74 -8.71
CA LYS A 97 6.42 28.05 -7.82
C LYS A 97 6.26 27.02 -6.69
N ALA A 98 6.54 25.74 -6.96
CA ALA A 98 6.56 24.69 -5.94
C ALA A 98 7.72 24.88 -4.95
N GLU A 99 8.91 25.24 -5.42
CA GLU A 99 10.07 25.53 -4.58
C GLU A 99 9.85 26.76 -3.67
N GLN A 100 9.22 27.82 -4.19
CA GLN A 100 8.84 28.98 -3.37
C GLN A 100 7.85 28.62 -2.26
N ARG A 101 6.86 27.75 -2.54
CA ARG A 101 5.92 27.26 -1.51
C ARG A 101 6.63 26.37 -0.49
N ALA A 102 7.54 25.50 -0.90
CA ALA A 102 8.30 24.64 0.00
C ALA A 102 9.20 25.45 0.96
N LYS A 103 9.80 26.55 0.48
CA LYS A 103 10.57 27.46 1.33
C LYS A 103 9.72 28.18 2.39
N LEU A 104 8.45 28.48 2.08
CA LEU A 104 7.53 29.13 3.03
C LEU A 104 7.10 28.21 4.19
N VAL A 105 7.02 26.90 3.95
CA VAL A 105 6.61 25.91 4.96
C VAL A 105 7.76 25.54 5.91
N LYS A 106 9.02 25.67 5.46
CA LYS A 106 10.22 25.31 6.23
C LYS A 106 10.73 26.42 7.17
N GLY A 107 10.06 27.57 7.21
CA GLY A 107 10.44 28.76 7.98
C GLY A 107 9.55 29.08 9.18
N LYS A 108 8.79 28.10 9.69
CA LYS A 108 7.98 28.24 10.90
C LYS A 108 8.50 27.33 12.01
#